data_AF-A0A382Y7H5-F1
#
_entry.id   AF-A0A382Y7H5-F1
#
_cell.length_a   1.000
_cell.length_b   1.000
_cell.length_c   1.000
_cell.angle_alpha   90.00
_cell.angle_beta   90.00
_cell.angle_gamma   90.00
#
_symmetry.space_group_name_H-M   'P 1'
#
loop_
_entity.id
_entity.type
_entity.pdbx_description
1 polymer ?
#
loop_
_entity_poly.entity_id
_entity_poly.type
_entity_poly.pdbx_seq_one_letter_code
_entity_poly.pdbx_strand_id
1 'polypeptide(L)'
;MTTTVAEAPSKIEPTKELITKVLRSTHELLGQKNAVGQTYTDVNDIFYNSEQTPVFFTGSEVIKEAIRRCSVGTSVAYPITPQSEAAALIGELYAEGYLDEYFRGESEFAVMGQCA
;
A
#
# COMPACT_ATOMS: atom_id res chain seq x y z
N MET A 1 -20.81 5.26 -52.05
CA MET A 1 -20.34 6.19 -51.00
C MET A 1 -19.78 5.36 -49.87
N THR A 2 -18.47 5.17 -49.86
CA THR A 2 -17.72 4.45 -48.82
C THR A 2 -17.35 5.44 -47.73
N THR A 3 -17.97 5.31 -46.56
CA THR A 3 -17.63 6.10 -45.37
C THR A 3 -16.36 5.54 -44.76
N THR A 4 -15.23 6.20 -44.98
CA THR A 4 -13.98 5.94 -44.26
C THR A 4 -14.13 6.46 -42.84
N VAL A 5 -14.17 5.55 -41.88
CA VAL A 5 -14.15 5.84 -40.45
C VAL A 5 -12.76 6.40 -40.14
N ALA A 6 -12.70 7.63 -39.63
CA ALA A 6 -11.46 8.27 -39.24
C ALA A 6 -10.81 7.47 -38.10
N GLU A 7 -9.65 6.90 -38.37
CA GLU A 7 -8.80 6.23 -37.40
C GLU A 7 -8.32 7.27 -36.38
N ALA A 8 -8.53 6.99 -35.09
CA ALA A 8 -8.18 7.90 -34.02
C ALA A 8 -6.65 8.13 -34.00
N PRO A 9 -6.19 9.38 -33.78
CA PRO A 9 -4.77 9.70 -33.81
C PRO A 9 -4.01 8.91 -32.74
N SER A 10 -2.87 8.34 -33.16
CA SER A 10 -1.89 7.69 -32.30
C SER A 10 -1.57 8.60 -31.10
N LYS A 11 -1.94 8.15 -29.90
CA LYS A 11 -1.64 8.89 -28.68
C LYS A 11 -0.16 8.71 -28.36
N ILE A 12 0.63 9.67 -28.84
CA ILE A 12 1.70 10.41 -28.16
C ILE A 12 2.32 9.63 -26.99
N GLU A 13 3.54 9.11 -27.18
CA GLU A 13 4.40 8.67 -26.08
C GLU A 13 4.53 9.84 -25.08
N PRO A 14 4.09 9.68 -23.82
CA PRO A 14 4.29 10.74 -22.86
C PRO A 14 5.78 10.78 -22.55
N THR A 15 6.47 11.82 -23.04
CA THR A 15 7.77 12.22 -22.50
C THR A 15 7.55 12.54 -21.02
N LYS A 16 7.76 11.53 -20.17
CA LYS A 16 7.46 11.57 -18.74
C LYS A 16 8.55 12.38 -18.06
N GLU A 17 8.50 13.69 -18.20
CA GLU A 17 9.24 14.56 -17.28
C GLU A 17 8.68 14.29 -15.86
N LEU A 18 9.54 13.72 -15.01
CA LEU A 18 9.22 13.33 -13.63
C LEU A 18 9.17 14.58 -12.76
N ILE A 19 8.02 15.26 -12.72
CA ILE A 19 7.92 16.59 -12.09
C ILE A 19 7.96 16.56 -10.55
N THR A 20 7.93 15.39 -9.89
CA THR A 20 8.03 15.33 -8.42
C THR A 20 8.58 13.99 -7.91
N LYS A 21 9.87 13.72 -8.13
CA LYS A 21 10.53 12.62 -7.40
C LYS A 21 10.43 12.91 -5.90
N VAL A 22 10.06 11.91 -5.09
CA VAL A 22 10.14 12.03 -3.62
C VAL A 22 11.62 12.13 -3.25
N LEU A 23 12.09 13.36 -3.00
CA LEU A 23 13.51 13.67 -2.80
C LEU A 23 14.07 13.20 -1.45
N ARG A 24 13.19 12.88 -0.49
CA ARG A 24 13.53 12.67 0.93
C ARG A 24 13.35 11.22 1.40
N SER A 25 13.49 10.26 0.47
CA SER A 25 13.51 8.84 0.81
C SER A 25 14.95 8.44 1.19
N THR A 26 15.17 8.03 2.43
CA THR A 26 16.42 7.39 2.83
C THR A 26 16.30 5.90 2.53
N HIS A 27 17.11 5.40 1.59
CA HIS A 27 17.03 4.04 1.09
C HIS A 27 17.90 3.10 1.93
N GLU A 28 17.32 2.50 2.97
CA GLU A 28 18.12 1.65 3.87
C GLU A 28 18.10 0.16 3.49
N LEU A 29 17.00 -0.34 2.90
CA LEU A 29 16.78 -1.77 2.69
C LEU A 29 16.44 -2.18 1.25
N LEU A 30 16.66 -1.30 0.26
CA LEU A 30 16.29 -1.57 -1.14
C LEU A 30 16.88 -2.89 -1.66
N GLY A 31 16.04 -3.69 -2.33
CA GLY A 31 16.43 -4.98 -2.91
C GLY A 31 16.46 -6.15 -1.93
N GLN A 32 16.34 -5.91 -0.63
CA GLN A 32 16.17 -6.98 0.36
C GLN A 32 14.75 -7.55 0.30
N LYS A 33 14.59 -8.78 0.79
CA LYS A 33 13.28 -9.44 0.89
C LYS A 33 12.78 -9.42 2.33
N ASN A 34 11.49 -9.17 2.52
CA ASN A 34 10.84 -9.35 3.81
C ASN A 34 10.55 -10.84 4.09
N ALA A 35 9.96 -11.15 5.25
CA ALA A 35 9.67 -12.51 5.69
C ALA A 35 8.78 -13.31 4.72
N VAL A 36 7.91 -12.62 3.97
CA VAL A 36 6.99 -13.18 2.97
C VAL A 36 7.54 -13.13 1.54
N GLY A 37 8.80 -12.72 1.37
CA GLY A 37 9.50 -12.73 0.08
C GLY A 37 9.24 -11.53 -0.84
N GLN A 38 8.57 -10.47 -0.37
CA GLN A 38 8.41 -9.21 -1.11
C GLN A 38 9.70 -8.39 -1.07
N THR A 39 10.02 -7.74 -2.18
CA THR A 39 11.22 -6.91 -2.31
C THR A 39 10.95 -5.49 -1.83
N TYR A 40 11.75 -5.01 -0.88
CA TYR A 40 11.76 -3.60 -0.50
C TYR A 40 12.18 -2.74 -1.71
N THR A 41 11.27 -1.86 -2.12
CA THR A 41 11.37 -1.11 -3.38
C THR A 41 11.22 0.39 -3.11
N ASP A 42 11.76 1.23 -4.00
CA ASP A 42 11.66 2.67 -3.88
C ASP A 42 10.19 3.12 -4.01
N VAL A 43 9.80 4.10 -3.20
CA VAL A 43 8.47 4.71 -3.25
C VAL A 43 8.15 5.26 -4.65
N ASN A 44 9.14 5.83 -5.35
CA ASN A 44 9.00 6.31 -6.72
C ASN A 44 8.71 5.15 -7.70
N ASP A 45 9.30 3.98 -7.48
CA ASP A 45 9.03 2.80 -8.33
C ASP A 45 7.62 2.27 -8.07
N ILE A 46 7.13 2.32 -6.84
CA ILE A 46 5.73 1.99 -6.50
C ILE A 46 4.76 2.92 -7.24
N PHE A 47 5.02 4.24 -7.28
CA PHE A 47 4.10 5.19 -7.91
C PHE A 47 4.22 5.30 -9.42
N TYR A 48 5.41 5.11 -9.99
CA TYR A 48 5.66 5.45 -11.40
C TYR A 48 5.99 4.25 -12.28
N ASN A 49 6.46 3.14 -11.72
CA ASN A 49 6.96 1.98 -12.47
C ASN A 49 6.19 0.68 -12.18
N SER A 50 5.40 0.62 -11.11
CA SER A 50 4.60 -0.55 -10.77
C SER A 50 3.29 -0.63 -11.56
N GLU A 51 2.78 -1.84 -11.76
CA GLU A 51 1.49 -2.07 -12.39
C GLU A 51 0.36 -1.48 -11.52
N GLN A 52 -0.47 -0.64 -12.14
CA GLN A 52 -1.62 -0.01 -11.48
C GLN A 52 -2.92 -0.59 -12.05
N THR A 53 -3.39 -1.67 -11.44
CA THR A 53 -4.68 -2.28 -11.80
C THR A 53 -5.81 -1.63 -11.00
N PRO A 54 -6.83 -1.03 -11.66
CA PRO A 54 -7.97 -0.47 -10.95
C PRO A 54 -8.80 -1.60 -10.33
N VAL A 55 -9.03 -1.50 -9.03
CA VAL A 55 -9.80 -2.46 -8.23
C VAL A 55 -10.77 -1.70 -7.33
N PHE A 56 -11.96 -2.26 -7.13
CA PHE A 56 -12.95 -1.68 -6.24
C PHE A 56 -12.76 -2.25 -4.83
N PHE A 57 -12.33 -1.41 -3.91
CA PHE A 57 -12.11 -1.75 -2.51
C PHE A 57 -12.92 -0.82 -1.60
N THR A 58 -13.41 -1.39 -0.50
CA THR A 58 -13.88 -0.65 0.67
C THR A 58 -12.71 0.07 1.36
N GLY A 59 -12.98 1.06 2.20
CA GLY A 59 -11.93 1.77 2.94
C GLY A 59 -11.06 0.85 3.80
N SER A 60 -11.67 -0.15 4.44
CA SER A 60 -10.99 -1.16 5.26
C SER A 60 -10.04 -2.04 4.44
N GLU A 61 -10.45 -2.44 3.23
CA GLU A 61 -9.62 -3.21 2.29
C GLU A 61 -8.45 -2.39 1.74
N VAL A 62 -8.65 -1.09 1.47
CA VAL A 62 -7.56 -0.19 1.06
C VAL A 62 -6.49 -0.11 2.15
N ILE A 63 -6.89 -0.06 3.44
CA ILE A 63 -5.96 -0.05 4.57
C ILE A 63 -5.19 -1.37 4.65
N LYS A 64 -5.87 -2.52 4.53
CA LYS A 64 -5.23 -3.85 4.48
C LYS A 64 -4.15 -3.89 3.39
N GLU A 65 -4.53 -3.51 2.18
CA GLU A 65 -3.64 -3.54 1.02
C GLU A 65 -2.48 -2.53 1.10
N ALA A 66 -2.69 -1.39 1.75
CA ALA A 66 -1.61 -0.43 2.03
C ALA A 66 -0.59 -1.03 3.01
N ILE A 67 -1.03 -1.62 4.12
CA ILE A 67 -0.14 -2.25 5.11
C ILE A 67 0.65 -3.39 4.48
N ARG A 68 -0.01 -4.22 3.67
CA ARG A 68 0.61 -5.33 2.93
C ARG A 68 1.73 -4.87 1.97
N ARG A 69 1.60 -3.70 1.35
CA ARG A 69 2.60 -3.14 0.43
C ARG A 69 3.73 -2.42 1.18
N CYS A 70 3.41 -1.76 2.29
CA CYS A 70 4.38 -0.97 3.05
C CYS A 70 5.30 -1.81 3.95
N SER A 71 5.07 -3.12 4.09
CA SER A 71 5.87 -4.01 4.95
C SER A 71 6.04 -3.43 6.37
N VAL A 72 4.93 -3.05 6.98
CA VAL A 72 4.90 -2.54 8.36
C VAL A 72 5.24 -3.69 9.32
N GLY A 73 6.05 -3.44 10.35
CA GLY A 73 6.41 -4.49 11.33
C GLY A 73 5.28 -4.78 12.32
N THR A 74 4.82 -3.75 13.03
CA THR A 74 3.86 -3.90 14.13
C THR A 74 2.56 -3.15 13.85
N SER A 75 1.42 -3.77 14.19
CA SER A 75 0.11 -3.11 14.22
C SER A 75 -0.52 -3.19 15.61
N VAL A 76 -1.00 -2.05 16.10
CA VAL A 76 -1.62 -1.92 17.42
C VAL A 76 -3.03 -1.36 17.21
N ALA A 77 -4.05 -2.09 17.65
CA ALA A 77 -5.45 -1.77 17.38
C ALA A 77 -6.30 -1.70 18.64
N TYR A 78 -7.19 -0.70 18.70
CA TYR A 78 -8.33 -0.69 19.63
C TYR A 78 -9.61 -0.84 18.79
N PRO A 79 -10.34 -1.96 18.91
CA PRO A 79 -11.53 -2.19 18.09
C PRO A 79 -12.67 -1.25 18.49
N ILE A 80 -12.89 -0.20 17.70
CA ILE A 80 -14.06 0.67 17.78
C ILE A 80 -14.74 0.76 16.41
N THR A 81 -16.07 0.70 16.37
CA THR A 81 -16.79 0.84 15.11
C THR A 81 -16.68 2.28 14.59
N PRO A 82 -16.37 2.51 13.30
CA PRO A 82 -16.33 1.56 12.18
C PRO A 82 -14.96 0.92 11.89
N GLN A 83 -13.88 1.33 12.57
CA GLN A 83 -12.51 0.87 12.31
C GLN A 83 -12.24 -0.59 12.70
N SER A 84 -13.15 -1.19 13.48
CA SER A 84 -13.08 -2.60 13.87
C SER A 84 -13.02 -3.57 12.69
N GLU A 85 -13.58 -3.20 11.53
CA GLU A 85 -13.47 -4.01 10.30
C GLU A 85 -12.03 -4.03 9.77
N ALA A 86 -11.39 -2.87 9.64
CA ALA A 86 -9.98 -2.78 9.26
C ALA A 86 -9.09 -3.53 10.26
N ALA A 87 -9.37 -3.43 11.57
CA ALA A 87 -8.62 -4.15 12.59
C ALA A 87 -8.74 -5.69 12.43
N ALA A 88 -9.89 -6.21 12.01
CA ALA A 88 -10.07 -7.63 11.73
C ALA A 88 -9.27 -8.07 10.50
N LEU A 89 -9.35 -7.31 9.40
CA LEU A 89 -8.60 -7.56 8.17
C LEU A 89 -7.08 -7.51 8.35
N ILE A 90 -6.59 -6.66 9.26
CA ILE A 90 -5.18 -6.60 9.64
C ILE A 90 -4.77 -7.84 10.45
N GLY A 91 -5.67 -8.37 11.29
CA GLY A 91 -5.45 -9.63 11.98
C GLY A 91 -5.23 -10.81 11.01
N GLU A 92 -5.88 -10.79 9.84
CA GLU A 92 -5.61 -11.76 8.77
C GLU A 92 -4.20 -11.60 8.19
N LEU A 93 -3.73 -10.38 7.96
CA LEU A 93 -2.36 -10.12 7.49
C LEU A 93 -1.31 -10.64 8.47
N TYR A 94 -1.56 -10.52 9.77
CA TYR A 94 -0.70 -11.12 10.79
C TYR A 94 -0.67 -12.65 10.68
N ALA A 95 -1.82 -13.29 10.48
CA ALA A 95 -1.89 -14.74 10.26
C ALA A 95 -1.21 -15.18 8.96
N GLU A 96 -1.22 -14.34 7.91
CA GLU A 96 -0.51 -14.55 6.65
C GLU A 96 1.00 -14.29 6.74
N GLY A 97 1.49 -13.75 7.88
CA GLY A 97 2.91 -13.46 8.12
C GLY A 97 3.41 -12.12 7.56
N TYR A 98 2.51 -11.22 7.17
CA TYR A 98 2.87 -9.87 6.70
C TYR A 98 3.19 -8.88 7.81
N LEU A 99 2.81 -9.19 9.06
CA LEU A 99 3.12 -8.41 10.25
C LEU A 99 3.93 -9.27 11.22
N ASP A 100 4.92 -8.67 11.87
CA ASP A 100 5.70 -9.31 12.92
C ASP A 100 4.90 -9.37 14.23
N GLU A 101 4.11 -8.32 14.50
CA GLU A 101 3.33 -8.19 15.73
C GLU A 101 1.95 -7.58 15.48
N TYR A 102 0.95 -8.12 16.18
CA TYR A 102 -0.42 -7.58 16.20
C TYR A 102 -0.94 -7.53 17.64
N PHE A 103 -1.18 -6.32 18.16
CA PHE A 103 -1.67 -6.10 19.53
C PHE A 103 -3.08 -5.52 19.55
N ARG A 104 -3.89 -5.98 20.51
CA ARG A 104 -5.22 -5.43 20.79
C ARG A 104 -5.22 -4.74 22.14
N GLY A 105 -5.28 -3.41 22.13
CA GLY A 105 -5.33 -2.61 23.34
C GLY A 105 -6.71 -2.56 23.97
N GLU A 106 -6.75 -2.17 25.25
CA GLU A 106 -8.00 -1.96 26.00
C GLU A 106 -8.54 -0.53 25.88
N SER A 107 -7.72 0.43 25.43
CA SER A 107 -8.12 1.82 25.20
C SER A 107 -7.25 2.47 24.11
N GLU A 108 -7.73 3.55 23.48
CA GLU A 108 -6.92 4.30 22.50
C GLU A 108 -5.63 4.86 23.12
N PHE A 109 -5.65 5.18 24.42
CA PHE A 109 -4.46 5.65 25.13
C PHE A 109 -3.38 4.56 25.26
N ALA A 110 -3.79 3.33 25.58
CA ALA A 110 -2.87 2.19 25.65
C ALA A 110 -2.28 1.85 24.28
N VAL A 111 -3.09 1.95 23.21
CA VAL A 111 -2.63 1.72 21.83
C VAL A 111 -1.57 2.73 21.43
N MET A 112 -1.75 4.01 21.73
CA MET A 112 -0.76 5.03 21.41
C MET A 112 0.53 4.87 22.22
N GLY A 113 0.44 4.43 23.49
CA GLY A 113 1.60 4.15 24.32
C GLY A 113 2.46 2.99 23.81
N GLN A 114 1.87 2.03 23.12
CA GLN A 114 2.58 0.88 22.54
C GLN A 114 3.37 1.25 21.27
N CYS A 115 3.01 2.36 20.61
CA CYS A 115 3.66 2.84 19.38
C CYS A 115 4.79 3.86 19.65
N ALA A 116 5.04 4.22 20.92
CA ALA A 116 6.03 5.23 21.34
C ALA A 116 7.39 4.61 21.65
#